data_AF-M2QLK7-F1
#
_entry.id   AF-M2QLK7-F1
#
_cell.length_a   1.000
_cell.length_b   1.000
_cell.length_c   1.000
_cell.angle_alpha   90.00
_cell.angle_beta   90.00
_cell.angle_gamma   90.00
#
_symmetry.space_group_name_H-M   'P 1'
#
loop_
_entity.id
_entity.type
_entity.pdbx_description
1 polymer ?
#
loop_
_entity_poly.entity_id
_entity_poly.type
_entity_poly.pdbx_seq_one_letter_code
_entity_poly.pdbx_strand_id
1 'polypeptide(L)'
;MLTLALIGLVGGLVTGISPCILPVLPVIFLSGGVQNAKPTVHKEQSGGVATAEAPAETKPPRSRPYLIILGLVVSFTLVTLFGSLLLSILGLPQDVLRWAGLIVLALIGIGLIVPKFEHLLEKPFSWIPQRRPDANRGGFALGLGLGAVYVPCAGPVLAAITVAGSTGQIGLDTVVLTSTFAIGAALPLLIFALAGRRVAERVKAFRKRQRGIRITAGIVMIALAIGLVFNLPQLLQRAVPDYTSGLQNDINNSEQVKKALNLGGLENDQNKDLDLCTDGAKDLESCGKAPDIKGIQQWFNTSGGAPVDLAQLRGKVVLLDFWAYSCINCQRSIPHVTAWDKAYRDAGLQVIGVHSPEYAFEKEPGNVRAAADKFGIGYPVALDNNLSTWTNYRNRFWPAHYLIDAEGTVRHIKFGEGDYQTTEKLIRELLTKANPDVRLPAATGTADDTPDTAAITRETYLGSTKRVNFAGTEDYTAGAKTFTYPATLAPDTFVLQGDWTLTSQNITPTGAGGEIKLNYRAKEVRMVLAGNGTVTYTAKGQTKTIRVTGTPNSYQVLSTKDIEAGALDVTVGSGVQAFSFTFG
;
A
#
# COMPACT_ATOMS: atom_id res chain seq x y z
N MET A 1 8.37 19.41 -1.43
CA MET A 1 9.70 19.45 -2.09
C MET A 1 10.87 19.15 -1.17
N LEU A 2 11.27 20.04 -0.24
CA LEU A 2 12.52 19.87 0.54
C LEU A 2 12.51 18.64 1.47
N THR A 3 11.38 18.37 2.12
CA THR A 3 11.18 17.18 2.96
C THR A 3 11.23 15.88 2.15
N LEU A 4 10.60 15.85 0.97
CA LEU A 4 10.62 14.69 0.06
C LEU A 4 12.02 14.43 -0.48
N ALA A 5 12.75 15.49 -0.83
CA ALA A 5 14.14 15.40 -1.26
C ALA A 5 15.02 14.75 -0.18
N LEU A 6 14.83 15.14 1.08
CA LEU A 6 15.57 14.61 2.23
C LEU A 6 15.19 13.15 2.53
N ILE A 7 13.91 12.80 2.49
CA ILE A 7 13.43 11.41 2.64
C ILE A 7 14.03 10.53 1.55
N GLY A 8 14.00 10.98 0.29
CA GLY A 8 14.60 10.27 -0.84
C GLY A 8 16.10 10.07 -0.64
N LEU A 9 16.84 11.13 -0.30
CA LEU A 9 18.29 11.07 -0.10
C LEU A 9 18.68 10.10 1.03
N VAL A 10 18.02 10.17 2.18
CA VAL A 10 18.28 9.30 3.32
C VAL A 10 17.90 7.86 3.00
N GLY A 11 16.73 7.63 2.40
CA GLY A 11 16.29 6.30 1.96
C GLY A 11 17.27 5.68 0.95
N GLY A 12 17.78 6.49 0.01
CA GLY A 12 18.81 6.09 -0.93
C GLY A 12 20.11 5.71 -0.24
N LEU A 13 20.59 6.52 0.70
CA LEU A 13 21.83 6.27 1.44
C LEU A 13 21.78 4.96 2.24
N VAL A 14 20.67 4.72 2.95
CA VAL A 14 20.42 3.48 3.70
C VAL A 14 20.37 2.29 2.74
N THR A 15 19.65 2.43 1.62
CA THR A 15 19.58 1.39 0.59
C THR A 15 20.97 1.08 0.03
N GLY A 16 21.80 2.10 -0.20
CA GLY A 16 23.17 1.98 -0.71
C GLY A 16 24.14 1.19 0.20
N ILE A 17 23.78 1.00 1.47
CA ILE A 17 24.53 0.22 2.47
C ILE A 17 23.86 -1.16 2.71
N SER A 18 22.73 -1.42 2.07
CA SER A 18 21.93 -2.63 2.26
C SER A 18 22.74 -3.91 1.97
N PRO A 19 22.50 -5.00 2.72
CA PRO A 19 23.12 -6.31 2.47
C PRO A 19 22.96 -6.82 1.04
N CYS A 20 21.99 -6.30 0.29
CA CYS A 20 21.79 -6.63 -1.12
C CYS A 20 22.94 -6.17 -2.04
N ILE A 21 23.75 -5.20 -1.62
CA ILE A 21 24.78 -4.56 -2.45
C ILE A 21 26.17 -5.13 -2.19
N LEU A 22 26.40 -5.61 -0.96
CA LEU A 22 27.66 -6.24 -0.54
C LEU A 22 28.17 -7.30 -1.53
N PRO A 23 27.32 -8.16 -2.13
CA PRO A 23 27.78 -9.16 -3.09
C PRO A 23 28.21 -8.60 -4.45
N VAL A 24 27.75 -7.40 -4.82
CA VAL A 24 28.08 -6.75 -6.11
C VAL A 24 29.36 -5.92 -6.01
N LEU A 25 29.74 -5.50 -4.81
CA LEU A 25 30.95 -4.73 -4.55
C LEU A 25 32.22 -5.34 -5.18
N PRO A 26 32.50 -6.66 -5.10
CA PRO A 26 33.67 -7.24 -5.75
C PRO A 26 33.73 -7.01 -7.25
N VAL A 27 32.59 -7.05 -7.96
CA VAL A 27 32.53 -6.80 -9.41
C VAL A 27 32.83 -5.33 -9.72
N ILE A 28 32.26 -4.41 -8.93
CA ILE A 28 32.53 -2.97 -9.05
C ILE A 28 34.01 -2.69 -8.78
N PHE A 29 34.58 -3.27 -7.72
CA PHE A 29 36.00 -3.17 -7.40
C PHE A 29 36.92 -3.68 -8.51
N LEU A 30 36.55 -4.81 -9.14
CA LEU A 30 37.34 -5.41 -10.21
C LEU A 30 37.25 -4.62 -11.52
N SER A 31 36.05 -4.12 -11.86
CA SER A 31 35.81 -3.26 -13.02
C SER A 31 36.49 -1.88 -12.91
N GLY A 32 36.61 -1.35 -11.69
CA GLY A 32 37.31 -0.10 -11.40
C GLY A 32 38.84 -0.22 -11.29
N GLY A 33 39.35 -1.44 -11.07
CA GLY A 33 40.76 -1.69 -10.76
C GLY A 33 41.58 -2.38 -11.85
N VAL A 34 41.01 -3.25 -12.69
CA VAL A 34 41.82 -4.05 -13.63
C VAL A 34 41.04 -4.42 -14.90
N GLN A 35 41.28 -3.67 -15.97
CA GLN A 35 41.26 -4.23 -17.33
C GLN A 35 42.44 -3.66 -18.09
N ASN A 36 43.55 -4.41 -18.12
CA ASN A 36 44.63 -4.22 -19.09
C ASN A 36 44.88 -5.54 -19.83
N ALA A 37 45.14 -5.37 -21.13
CA ALA A 37 45.79 -6.29 -22.07
C ALA A 37 44.98 -7.51 -22.60
N LYS A 38 44.51 -7.41 -23.84
CA LYS A 38 44.68 -8.49 -24.82
C LYS A 38 45.83 -8.10 -25.77
N PRO A 39 46.75 -9.00 -26.12
CA PRO A 39 47.87 -8.68 -26.99
C PRO A 39 47.38 -8.44 -28.42
N THR A 40 47.73 -7.29 -28.98
CA THR A 40 47.65 -7.03 -30.43
C THR A 40 48.80 -7.77 -31.10
N VAL A 41 48.50 -8.85 -31.82
CA VAL A 41 49.46 -9.47 -32.74
C VAL A 41 49.43 -8.62 -34.02
N HIS A 42 50.41 -7.72 -34.17
CA HIS A 42 50.78 -7.21 -35.48
C HIS A 42 51.75 -8.21 -36.12
N LYS A 43 51.35 -8.82 -37.24
CA LYS A 43 52.28 -9.48 -38.16
C LYS A 43 52.86 -8.39 -39.05
N GLU A 44 54.15 -8.13 -38.94
CA GLU A 44 54.90 -7.61 -40.08
C GLU A 44 56.37 -8.05 -40.02
N GLN A 45 56.88 -8.38 -41.21
CA GLN A 45 58.09 -9.15 -41.46
C GLN A 45 59.37 -8.34 -41.28
N SER A 46 60.43 -9.09 -40.96
CA SER A 46 61.87 -8.82 -41.17
C SER A 46 62.65 -8.09 -40.07
N GLY A 47 63.49 -8.88 -39.38
CA GLY A 47 64.94 -8.68 -39.26
C GLY A 47 65.47 -7.37 -38.67
N GLY A 48 65.77 -7.39 -37.36
CA GLY A 48 66.67 -6.41 -36.73
C GLY A 48 66.49 -6.36 -35.22
N VAL A 49 67.55 -6.70 -34.48
CA VAL A 49 67.56 -6.66 -33.01
C VAL A 49 67.59 -5.20 -32.54
N ALA A 50 66.56 -4.75 -31.82
CA ALA A 50 66.63 -3.56 -30.95
C ALA A 50 65.57 -3.62 -29.84
N THR A 51 66.08 -3.64 -28.60
CA THR A 51 65.51 -3.18 -27.32
C THR A 51 63.99 -3.22 -27.12
N ALA A 52 63.56 -4.07 -26.18
CA ALA A 52 62.21 -4.06 -25.61
C ALA A 52 61.91 -2.71 -24.93
N GLU A 53 61.15 -1.86 -25.61
CA GLU A 53 60.52 -0.68 -25.02
C GLU A 53 59.32 -1.13 -24.17
N ALA A 54 59.31 -0.75 -22.89
CA ALA A 54 58.25 -1.09 -21.96
C ALA A 54 56.90 -0.50 -22.44
N PRO A 55 55.78 -1.25 -22.44
CA PRO A 55 54.49 -0.68 -22.81
C PRO A 55 54.08 0.38 -21.78
N ALA A 56 53.82 1.60 -22.26
CA ALA A 56 53.38 2.72 -21.45
C ALA A 56 52.07 2.40 -20.70
N GLU A 57 52.11 2.48 -19.37
CA GLU A 57 50.94 2.37 -18.50
C GLU A 57 49.97 3.55 -18.73
N THR A 58 48.93 3.36 -19.53
CA THR A 58 47.82 4.33 -19.56
C THR A 58 47.01 4.25 -18.26
N LYS A 59 47.24 5.23 -17.36
CA LYS A 59 46.43 5.44 -16.15
C LYS A 59 44.94 5.57 -16.51
N PRO A 60 44.02 4.86 -15.85
CA PRO A 60 42.59 5.05 -16.08
C PRO A 60 42.17 6.47 -15.64
N PRO A 61 41.36 7.19 -16.45
CA PRO A 61 40.99 8.58 -16.20
C PRO A 61 40.20 8.74 -14.90
N ARG A 62 40.45 9.85 -14.18
CA ARG A 62 39.81 10.18 -12.88
C ARG A 62 38.28 10.34 -12.97
N SER A 63 37.73 10.55 -14.16
CA SER A 63 36.30 10.78 -14.42
C SER A 63 35.46 9.49 -14.51
N ARG A 64 36.09 8.32 -14.64
CA ARG A 64 35.38 7.05 -14.90
C ARG A 64 34.36 6.65 -13.81
N PRO A 65 34.63 6.80 -12.49
CA PRO A 65 33.65 6.51 -11.45
C PRO A 65 32.42 7.43 -11.51
N TYR A 66 32.62 8.71 -11.80
CA TYR A 66 31.53 9.69 -11.94
C TYR A 66 30.62 9.37 -13.14
N LEU A 67 31.20 8.90 -14.24
CA LEU A 67 30.43 8.46 -15.42
C LEU A 67 29.61 7.20 -15.15
N ILE A 68 30.12 6.26 -14.34
CA ILE A 68 29.37 5.07 -13.90
C ILE A 68 28.15 5.49 -13.06
N ILE A 69 28.35 6.41 -12.12
CA ILE A 69 27.28 6.90 -11.24
C ILE A 69 26.23 7.66 -12.04
N LEU A 70 26.64 8.52 -12.96
CA LEU A 70 25.71 9.24 -13.83
C LEU A 70 24.86 8.25 -14.65
N GLY A 71 25.47 7.19 -15.20
CA GLY A 71 24.75 6.12 -15.89
C GLY A 71 23.79 5.35 -14.99
N LEU A 72 24.20 5.07 -13.75
CA LEU A 72 23.36 4.37 -12.77
C LEU A 72 22.14 5.21 -12.38
N VAL A 73 22.32 6.49 -12.07
CA VAL A 73 21.22 7.40 -11.70
C VAL A 73 20.24 7.55 -12.87
N VAL A 74 20.75 7.79 -14.08
CA VAL A 74 19.91 7.96 -15.27
C VAL A 74 19.13 6.69 -15.59
N SER A 75 19.78 5.52 -15.58
CA SER A 75 19.12 4.24 -15.85
C SER A 75 18.10 3.89 -14.78
N PHE A 76 18.46 4.05 -13.51
CA PHE A 76 17.55 3.75 -12.40
C PHE A 76 16.29 4.62 -12.47
N THR A 77 16.44 5.94 -12.63
CA THR A 77 15.30 6.85 -12.74
C THR A 77 14.45 6.53 -13.96
N LEU A 78 15.07 6.28 -15.12
CA LEU A 78 14.35 5.99 -16.37
C LEU A 78 13.62 4.65 -16.30
N VAL A 79 14.28 3.57 -15.87
CA VAL A 79 13.68 2.24 -15.76
C VAL A 79 12.56 2.22 -14.72
N THR A 80 12.70 2.92 -13.60
CA THR A 80 11.67 2.96 -12.55
C THR A 80 10.43 3.74 -13.00
N LEU A 81 10.61 4.91 -13.61
CA LEU A 81 9.50 5.73 -14.08
C LEU A 81 8.84 5.13 -15.34
N PHE A 82 9.63 4.67 -16.30
CA PHE A 82 9.11 4.09 -17.54
C PHE A 82 8.50 2.70 -17.31
N GLY A 83 9.12 1.88 -16.44
CA GLY A 83 8.62 0.56 -16.09
C GLY A 83 7.27 0.63 -15.38
N SER A 84 7.10 1.55 -14.43
CA SER A 84 5.81 1.75 -13.76
C SER A 84 4.72 2.25 -14.70
N LEU A 85 5.04 3.18 -15.62
CA LEU A 85 4.12 3.64 -16.65
C LEU A 85 3.70 2.51 -17.60
N LEU A 86 4.66 1.71 -18.06
CA LEU A 86 4.42 0.59 -18.99
C LEU A 86 3.51 -0.47 -18.35
N LEU A 87 3.74 -0.81 -17.07
CA LEU A 87 2.87 -1.75 -16.36
C LEU A 87 1.46 -1.21 -16.14
N SER A 88 1.33 0.08 -15.86
CA SER A 88 0.03 0.74 -15.71
C SER A 88 -0.79 0.64 -17.01
N ILE A 89 -0.17 0.90 -18.16
CA ILE A 89 -0.82 0.83 -19.47
C ILE A 89 -1.19 -0.63 -19.85
N LEU A 90 -0.35 -1.60 -19.48
CA LEU A 90 -0.56 -3.02 -19.81
C LEU A 90 -1.48 -3.77 -18.83
N GLY A 91 -1.90 -3.14 -17.73
CA GLY A 91 -2.77 -3.77 -16.73
C GLY A 91 -2.16 -5.00 -16.04
N LEU A 92 -0.82 -5.13 -16.05
CA LEU A 92 -0.13 -6.29 -15.49
C LEU A 92 0.09 -6.15 -13.97
N PRO A 93 -0.03 -7.24 -13.19
CA PRO A 93 0.20 -7.19 -11.75
C PRO A 93 1.64 -6.77 -11.42
N GLN A 94 1.81 -5.94 -10.38
CA GLN A 94 3.12 -5.39 -9.98
C GLN A 94 4.15 -6.46 -9.61
N ASP A 95 3.71 -7.67 -9.25
CA ASP A 95 4.58 -8.81 -8.97
C ASP A 95 5.43 -9.24 -10.18
N VAL A 96 5.01 -8.93 -11.41
CA VAL A 96 5.75 -9.29 -12.62
C VAL A 96 7.13 -8.62 -12.66
N LEU A 97 7.23 -7.33 -12.31
CA LEU A 97 8.52 -6.62 -12.24
C LEU A 97 9.43 -7.23 -11.17
N ARG A 98 8.87 -7.59 -10.01
CA ARG A 98 9.60 -8.22 -8.91
C ARG A 98 10.18 -9.56 -9.35
N TRP A 99 9.36 -10.44 -9.93
CA TRP A 99 9.81 -11.75 -10.40
C TRP A 99 10.82 -11.64 -11.54
N ALA A 100 10.62 -10.73 -12.50
CA ALA A 100 11.59 -10.48 -13.56
C ALA A 100 12.96 -10.05 -12.98
N GLY A 101 12.95 -9.15 -11.99
CA GLY A 101 14.14 -8.72 -11.27
C GLY A 101 14.87 -9.85 -10.53
N LEU A 102 14.12 -10.72 -9.84
CA LEU A 102 14.69 -11.87 -9.13
C LEU A 102 15.30 -12.90 -10.08
N ILE A 103 14.66 -13.15 -11.23
CA ILE A 103 15.18 -14.04 -12.27
C ILE A 103 16.51 -13.51 -12.80
N VAL A 104 16.57 -12.21 -13.14
CA VAL A 104 17.81 -11.57 -13.61
C VAL A 104 18.91 -11.66 -12.55
N LEU A 105 18.60 -11.37 -11.29
CA LEU A 105 19.57 -11.45 -10.19
C LEU A 105 20.12 -12.88 -10.02
N ALA A 106 19.24 -13.89 -10.07
CA ALA A 106 19.63 -15.30 -9.99
C ALA A 106 20.52 -15.71 -11.16
N LEU A 107 20.19 -15.30 -12.39
CA LEU A 107 21.01 -15.57 -13.58
C LEU A 107 22.40 -14.96 -13.49
N ILE A 108 22.52 -13.72 -13.00
CA ILE A 108 23.81 -13.07 -12.75
C ILE A 108 24.61 -13.83 -11.68
N GLY A 109 23.95 -14.23 -10.58
CA GLY A 109 24.57 -15.05 -9.52
C GLY A 109 25.14 -16.37 -10.06
N ILE A 110 24.38 -17.08 -10.89
CA ILE A 110 24.81 -18.32 -11.54
C ILE A 110 25.99 -18.06 -12.49
N GLY A 111 25.96 -16.97 -13.27
CA GLY A 111 27.07 -16.56 -14.15
C GLY A 111 28.37 -16.26 -13.39
N LEU A 112 28.28 -15.77 -12.15
CA LEU A 112 29.46 -15.55 -11.31
C LEU A 112 30.10 -16.87 -10.84
N ILE A 113 29.29 -17.93 -10.65
CA ILE A 113 29.75 -19.27 -10.22
C ILE A 113 30.28 -20.08 -11.40
N VAL A 114 29.58 -20.04 -12.55
CA VAL A 114 29.88 -20.85 -13.74
C VAL A 114 30.18 -19.95 -14.94
N PRO A 115 31.46 -19.67 -15.25
CA PRO A 115 31.85 -18.80 -16.37
C PRO A 115 31.37 -19.29 -17.75
N LYS A 116 31.12 -20.59 -17.91
CA LYS A 116 30.57 -21.16 -19.15
C LYS A 116 29.12 -20.72 -19.41
N PHE A 117 28.37 -20.41 -18.35
CA PHE A 117 26.97 -19.97 -18.44
C PHE A 117 26.87 -18.51 -18.94
N GLU A 118 27.88 -17.68 -18.64
CA GLU A 118 28.00 -16.29 -19.11
C GLU A 118 28.01 -16.24 -20.65
N HIS A 119 28.78 -17.11 -21.31
CA HIS A 119 28.81 -17.21 -22.77
C HIS A 119 27.51 -17.73 -23.41
N LEU A 120 26.71 -18.52 -22.68
CA LEU A 120 25.40 -18.99 -23.16
C LEU A 120 24.37 -17.86 -23.14
N LEU A 121 24.41 -17.01 -22.11
CA LEU A 121 23.58 -15.81 -21.96
C LEU A 121 23.96 -14.71 -22.97
N GLU A 122 25.24 -14.57 -23.31
CA GLU A 122 25.72 -13.59 -24.30
C GLU A 122 25.36 -13.97 -25.74
N LYS A 123 25.12 -15.25 -26.02
CA LYS A 123 24.85 -15.78 -27.38
C LYS A 123 23.66 -15.10 -28.09
N PRO A 124 22.48 -14.90 -27.48
CA PRO A 124 21.37 -14.16 -28.10
C PRO A 124 21.66 -12.67 -28.31
N PHE A 125 22.49 -12.05 -27.45
CA PHE A 125 22.86 -10.64 -27.56
C PHE A 125 24.03 -10.38 -28.52
N SER A 126 24.77 -11.43 -28.93
CA SER A 126 25.89 -11.32 -29.88
C SER A 126 25.49 -10.87 -31.29
N TRP A 127 24.19 -10.90 -31.62
CA TRP A 127 23.65 -10.36 -32.87
C TRP A 127 23.60 -8.82 -32.90
N ILE A 128 23.68 -8.16 -31.73
CA ILE A 128 23.74 -6.69 -31.64
C ILE A 128 25.22 -6.27 -31.80
N PRO A 129 25.59 -5.55 -32.87
CA PRO A 129 26.97 -5.16 -33.10
C PRO A 129 27.46 -4.20 -31.99
N GLN A 130 28.33 -4.71 -31.11
CA GLN A 130 28.98 -3.91 -30.06
C GLN A 130 29.92 -2.87 -30.69
N ARG A 131 29.41 -1.66 -30.93
CA ARG A 131 30.26 -0.49 -31.18
C ARG A 131 31.12 -0.27 -29.94
N ARG A 132 32.42 -0.56 -30.04
CA ARG A 132 33.41 -0.35 -28.97
C ARG A 132 33.34 1.11 -28.49
N PRO A 133 32.79 1.40 -27.30
CA PRO A 133 32.82 2.75 -26.78
C PRO A 133 34.27 3.02 -26.34
N ASP A 134 34.81 4.20 -26.65
CA ASP A 134 36.09 4.66 -26.13
C ASP A 134 36.24 4.37 -24.64
N ALA A 135 37.47 4.17 -24.17
CA ALA A 135 37.79 3.88 -22.77
C ALA A 135 37.19 4.89 -21.76
N ASN A 136 36.77 6.08 -22.22
CA ASN A 136 35.99 7.07 -21.48
C ASN A 136 34.48 6.78 -21.40
N ARG A 137 33.83 6.27 -22.46
CA ARG A 137 32.37 6.02 -22.52
C ARG A 137 31.95 4.67 -21.93
N GLY A 138 32.88 3.73 -21.75
CA GLY A 138 32.59 2.41 -21.17
C GLY A 138 32.04 2.46 -19.73
N GLY A 139 32.36 3.50 -18.96
CA GLY A 139 31.83 3.66 -17.60
C GLY A 139 30.33 3.95 -17.56
N PHE A 140 29.83 4.81 -18.45
CA PHE A 140 28.41 5.16 -18.51
C PHE A 140 27.55 3.97 -18.93
N ALA A 141 27.98 3.20 -19.93
CA ALA A 141 27.27 2.00 -20.39
C ALA A 141 27.20 0.91 -19.29
N LEU A 142 28.28 0.74 -18.54
CA LEU A 142 28.30 -0.16 -17.38
C LEU A 142 27.32 0.34 -16.28
N GLY A 143 27.31 1.64 -16.01
CA GLY A 143 26.35 2.27 -15.10
C GLY A 143 24.89 2.06 -15.52
N LEU A 144 24.60 2.18 -16.82
CA LEU A 144 23.25 1.93 -17.34
C LEU A 144 22.78 0.50 -17.08
N GLY A 145 23.65 -0.50 -17.29
CA GLY A 145 23.33 -1.90 -17.02
C GLY A 145 23.12 -2.18 -15.53
N LEU A 146 23.97 -1.60 -14.68
CA LEU A 146 23.87 -1.77 -13.23
C LEU A 146 22.61 -1.14 -12.63
N GLY A 147 22.14 -0.01 -13.17
CA GLY A 147 20.93 0.67 -12.70
C GLY A 147 19.66 -0.19 -12.80
N ALA A 148 19.50 -0.93 -13.91
CA ALA A 148 18.35 -1.83 -14.11
C ALA A 148 18.36 -3.03 -13.14
N VAL A 149 19.55 -3.58 -12.85
CA VAL A 149 19.73 -4.69 -11.90
C VAL A 149 19.51 -4.26 -10.45
N TYR A 150 19.62 -2.96 -10.16
CA TYR A 150 19.48 -2.40 -8.82
C TYR A 150 18.03 -2.24 -8.37
N VAL A 151 17.09 -2.14 -9.31
CA VAL A 151 15.65 -1.92 -9.05
C VAL A 151 15.04 -2.91 -8.04
N PRO A 152 15.28 -4.24 -8.14
CA PRO A 152 14.65 -5.22 -7.23
C PRO A 152 15.19 -5.14 -5.80
N CYS A 153 16.35 -4.50 -5.60
CA CYS A 153 17.03 -4.38 -4.31
C CYS A 153 16.64 -3.10 -3.55
N ALA A 154 15.86 -2.21 -4.17
CA ALA A 154 15.51 -0.89 -3.63
C ALA A 154 14.34 -0.89 -2.61
N GLY A 155 13.88 -2.08 -2.19
CA GLY A 155 13.04 -2.26 -1.00
C GLY A 155 11.67 -1.57 -1.04
N PRO A 156 11.05 -1.35 0.15
CA PRO A 156 9.72 -0.73 0.28
C PRO A 156 9.65 0.72 -0.24
N VAL A 157 10.77 1.43 -0.30
CA VAL A 157 10.82 2.82 -0.78
C VAL A 157 10.54 2.88 -2.28
N LEU A 158 11.09 1.95 -3.07
CA LEU A 158 10.76 1.85 -4.49
C LEU A 158 9.29 1.44 -4.69
N ALA A 159 8.72 0.62 -3.80
CA ALA A 159 7.29 0.32 -3.83
C ALA A 159 6.45 1.58 -3.59
N ALA A 160 6.81 2.43 -2.64
CA ALA A 160 6.15 3.72 -2.42
C ALA A 160 6.27 4.68 -3.63
N ILE A 161 7.45 4.75 -4.26
CA ILE A 161 7.67 5.54 -5.49
C ILE A 161 6.85 4.98 -6.65
N THR A 162 6.79 3.66 -6.80
CA THR A 162 6.03 2.98 -7.85
C THR A 162 4.53 3.16 -7.65
N VAL A 163 4.05 3.07 -6.41
CA VAL A 163 2.66 3.39 -6.04
C VAL A 163 2.35 4.84 -6.37
N ALA A 164 3.20 5.79 -5.95
CA ALA A 164 3.05 7.20 -6.29
C ALA A 164 3.04 7.42 -7.82
N GLY A 165 3.91 6.76 -8.58
CA GLY A 165 3.95 6.82 -10.03
C GLY A 165 2.73 6.19 -10.72
N SER A 166 2.16 5.14 -10.12
CA SER A 166 0.95 4.45 -10.64
C SER A 166 -0.34 5.25 -10.47
N THR A 167 -0.33 6.31 -9.65
CA THR A 167 -1.48 7.23 -9.52
C THR A 167 -1.70 8.12 -10.74
N GLY A 168 -0.87 7.98 -11.80
CA GLY A 168 -1.09 8.61 -13.11
C GLY A 168 -0.68 10.08 -13.19
N GLN A 169 -0.31 10.71 -12.08
CA GLN A 169 0.31 12.03 -12.08
C GLN A 169 1.80 11.90 -11.79
N ILE A 170 2.63 11.94 -12.84
CA ILE A 170 4.08 12.16 -12.67
C ILE A 170 4.26 13.63 -12.28
N GLY A 171 3.91 13.96 -11.04
CA GLY A 171 4.15 15.27 -10.46
C GLY A 171 5.65 15.51 -10.26
N LEU A 172 6.05 16.78 -10.14
CA LEU A 172 7.42 17.16 -9.82
C LEU A 172 7.90 16.47 -8.52
N ASP A 173 7.00 16.19 -7.58
CA ASP A 173 7.29 15.49 -6.33
C ASP A 173 7.85 14.07 -6.54
N THR A 174 7.27 13.26 -7.44
CA THR A 174 7.73 11.89 -7.72
C THR A 174 9.08 11.91 -8.42
N VAL A 175 9.29 12.86 -9.34
CA VAL A 175 10.58 13.03 -10.05
C VAL A 175 11.68 13.46 -9.08
N VAL A 176 11.38 14.43 -8.21
CA VAL A 176 12.32 14.90 -7.17
C VAL A 176 12.66 13.76 -6.22
N LEU A 177 11.67 13.05 -5.69
CA LEU A 177 11.88 11.92 -4.78
C LEU A 177 12.72 10.79 -5.41
N THR A 178 12.43 10.42 -6.66
CA THR A 178 13.16 9.36 -7.38
C THR A 178 14.61 9.79 -7.66
N SER A 179 14.80 11.04 -8.06
CA SER A 179 16.13 11.59 -8.38
C SER A 179 17.00 11.71 -7.13
N THR A 180 16.46 12.21 -6.03
CA THR A 180 17.22 12.32 -4.76
C THR A 180 17.50 10.96 -4.14
N PHE A 181 16.57 10.00 -4.28
CA PHE A 181 16.82 8.61 -3.91
C PHE A 181 17.96 7.98 -4.71
N ALA A 182 17.96 8.14 -6.02
CA ALA A 182 19.02 7.64 -6.88
C ALA A 182 20.39 8.25 -6.54
N ILE A 183 20.43 9.56 -6.26
CA ILE A 183 21.64 10.26 -5.79
C ILE A 183 22.09 9.71 -4.42
N GLY A 184 21.17 9.52 -3.48
CA GLY A 184 21.46 8.96 -2.16
C GLY A 184 22.05 7.56 -2.23
N ALA A 185 21.50 6.69 -3.09
CA ALA A 185 22.01 5.34 -3.32
C ALA A 185 23.38 5.31 -4.00
N ALA A 186 23.66 6.28 -4.87
CA ALA A 186 24.93 6.37 -5.58
C ALA A 186 26.11 6.82 -4.69
N LEU A 187 25.85 7.57 -3.62
CA LEU A 187 26.90 8.12 -2.74
C LEU A 187 27.74 7.04 -2.04
N PRO A 188 27.15 6.05 -1.35
CA PRO A 188 27.92 4.95 -0.76
C PRO A 188 28.72 4.16 -1.80
N LEU A 189 28.11 3.91 -2.97
CA LEU A 189 28.76 3.21 -4.09
C LEU A 189 29.98 3.97 -4.62
N LEU A 190 29.93 5.31 -4.69
CA LEU A 190 31.08 6.15 -5.04
C LEU A 190 32.22 5.98 -4.04
N ILE A 191 31.89 6.04 -2.74
CA ILE A 191 32.87 5.91 -1.65
C ILE A 191 33.56 4.54 -1.75
N PHE A 192 32.79 3.47 -1.91
CA PHE A 192 33.35 2.13 -2.11
C PHE A 192 34.19 2.08 -3.38
N ALA A 193 33.69 2.49 -4.55
CA ALA A 193 34.46 2.45 -5.79
C ALA A 193 35.82 3.16 -5.68
N LEU A 194 35.88 4.32 -5.00
CA LEU A 194 37.13 5.05 -4.75
C LEU A 194 38.04 4.32 -3.74
N ALA A 195 37.49 3.77 -2.65
CA ALA A 195 38.24 3.00 -1.66
C ALA A 195 38.87 1.74 -2.27
N GLY A 196 38.12 1.06 -3.14
CA GLY A 196 38.56 -0.14 -3.82
C GLY A 196 39.77 0.03 -4.70
N ARG A 197 39.86 1.16 -5.42
CA ARG A 197 41.03 1.48 -6.24
C ARG A 197 42.31 1.52 -5.39
N ARG A 198 42.25 2.15 -4.21
CA ARG A 198 43.39 2.20 -3.27
C ARG A 198 43.74 0.83 -2.69
N VAL A 199 42.74 -0.01 -2.39
CA VAL A 199 42.93 -1.35 -1.82
C VAL A 199 43.46 -2.34 -2.87
N ALA A 200 42.94 -2.31 -4.09
CA ALA A 200 43.36 -3.17 -5.20
C ALA A 200 44.82 -2.90 -5.64
N GLU A 201 45.25 -1.64 -5.59
CA GLU A 201 46.63 -1.24 -5.87
C GLU A 201 47.60 -1.74 -4.77
N ARG A 202 47.19 -1.71 -3.49
CA ARG A 202 48.05 -2.06 -2.34
C ARG A 202 48.09 -3.54 -1.97
N VAL A 203 47.02 -4.31 -2.19
CA VAL A 203 46.88 -5.67 -1.63
C VAL A 203 47.05 -6.75 -2.71
N LYS A 204 48.28 -7.27 -2.87
CA LYS A 204 48.58 -8.40 -3.79
C LYS A 204 47.79 -9.68 -3.45
N ALA A 205 47.41 -9.89 -2.18
CA ALA A 205 46.61 -11.03 -1.74
C ALA A 205 45.19 -11.05 -2.34
N PHE A 206 44.62 -9.87 -2.65
CA PHE A 206 43.30 -9.74 -3.25
C PHE A 206 43.29 -10.27 -4.70
N ARG A 207 44.36 -10.01 -5.45
CA ARG A 207 44.56 -10.54 -6.81
C ARG A 207 44.70 -12.07 -6.83
N LYS A 208 45.37 -12.66 -5.83
CA LYS A 208 45.59 -14.13 -5.76
C LYS A 208 44.31 -14.93 -5.43
N ARG A 209 43.31 -14.32 -4.78
CA ARG A 209 42.04 -14.96 -4.38
C ARG A 209 40.83 -14.52 -5.22
N GLN A 210 41.04 -13.85 -6.35
CA GLN A 210 39.95 -13.31 -7.20
C GLN A 210 38.86 -14.33 -7.53
N ARG A 211 39.25 -15.57 -7.88
CA ARG A 211 38.30 -16.64 -8.21
C ARG A 211 37.45 -17.05 -7.01
N GLY A 212 38.04 -17.14 -5.82
CA GLY A 212 37.32 -17.47 -4.59
C GLY A 212 36.32 -16.37 -4.23
N ILE A 213 36.74 -15.10 -4.29
CA ILE A 213 35.88 -13.94 -3.99
C ILE A 213 34.68 -13.87 -4.95
N ARG A 214 34.90 -14.10 -6.25
CA ARG A 214 33.82 -14.13 -7.26
C ARG A 214 32.79 -15.23 -6.98
N ILE A 215 33.25 -16.45 -6.66
CA ILE A 215 32.37 -17.59 -6.38
C ILE A 215 31.58 -17.36 -5.08
N THR A 216 32.23 -16.91 -4.01
CA THR A 216 31.54 -16.58 -2.75
C THR A 216 30.49 -15.50 -2.96
N ALA A 217 30.81 -14.45 -3.72
CA ALA A 217 29.85 -13.39 -4.07
C ALA A 217 28.64 -13.93 -4.87
N GLY A 218 28.87 -14.84 -5.82
CA GLY A 218 27.80 -15.50 -6.58
C GLY A 218 26.89 -16.36 -5.70
N ILE A 219 27.46 -17.14 -4.77
CA ILE A 219 26.69 -17.96 -3.81
C ILE A 219 25.83 -17.06 -2.90
N VAL A 220 26.40 -15.97 -2.38
CA VAL A 220 25.66 -15.03 -1.52
C VAL A 220 24.54 -14.33 -2.31
N MET A 221 24.76 -13.97 -3.59
CA MET A 221 23.72 -13.40 -4.46
C MET A 221 22.54 -14.35 -4.65
N ILE A 222 22.80 -15.64 -4.91
CA ILE A 222 21.74 -16.64 -5.08
C ILE A 222 20.98 -16.86 -3.77
N ALA A 223 21.70 -17.00 -2.66
CA ALA A 223 21.10 -17.15 -1.34
C ALA A 223 20.18 -15.95 -0.99
N LEU A 224 20.62 -14.74 -1.33
CA LEU A 224 19.82 -13.53 -1.17
C LEU A 224 18.59 -13.50 -2.09
N ALA A 225 18.72 -13.87 -3.36
CA ALA A 225 17.60 -13.94 -4.30
C ALA A 225 16.53 -14.92 -3.80
N ILE A 226 16.95 -16.09 -3.28
CA ILE A 226 16.06 -17.05 -2.63
C ILE A 226 15.43 -16.43 -1.37
N GLY A 227 16.21 -15.77 -0.53
CA GLY A 227 15.70 -15.08 0.67
C GLY A 227 14.65 -14.01 0.35
N LEU A 228 14.80 -13.27 -0.76
CA LEU A 228 13.83 -12.27 -1.22
C LEU A 228 12.51 -12.88 -1.72
N VAL A 229 12.50 -14.13 -2.19
CA VAL A 229 11.26 -14.86 -2.50
C VAL A 229 10.44 -15.10 -1.23
N PHE A 230 11.10 -15.43 -0.12
CA PHE A 230 10.47 -15.68 1.18
C PHE A 230 10.29 -14.42 2.06
N ASN A 231 10.59 -13.22 1.53
CA ASN A 231 10.58 -11.96 2.30
C ASN A 231 11.49 -11.98 3.56
N LEU A 232 12.57 -12.76 3.50
CA LEU A 232 13.49 -12.95 4.62
C LEU A 232 14.24 -11.66 5.04
N PRO A 233 14.62 -10.75 4.12
CA PRO A 233 15.22 -9.47 4.50
C PRO A 233 14.28 -8.58 5.33
N GLN A 234 12.97 -8.63 5.07
CA GLN A 234 11.98 -7.90 5.87
C GLN A 234 11.84 -8.49 7.27
N LEU A 235 11.99 -9.81 7.43
CA LEU A 235 12.03 -10.47 8.74
C LEU A 235 13.31 -10.10 9.52
N LEU A 236 14.47 -10.09 8.86
CA LEU A 236 15.74 -9.68 9.48
C LEU A 236 15.76 -8.19 9.84
N GLN A 237 15.25 -7.32 8.97
CA GLN A 237 15.21 -5.88 9.21
C GLN A 237 14.24 -5.50 10.35
N ARG A 238 13.22 -6.33 10.62
CA ARG A 238 12.38 -6.23 11.83
C ARG A 238 13.02 -6.78 13.10
N ALA A 239 14.02 -7.67 12.96
CA ALA A 239 14.72 -8.28 14.07
C ALA A 239 15.98 -7.49 14.51
N VAL A 240 16.48 -6.57 13.68
CA VAL A 240 17.59 -5.67 14.02
C VAL A 240 17.06 -4.48 14.83
N PRO A 241 17.62 -4.16 16.02
CA PRO A 241 17.19 -3.02 16.83
C PRO A 241 17.23 -1.69 16.06
N ASP A 242 16.10 -1.00 16.08
CA ASP A 242 15.81 0.19 15.28
C ASP A 242 16.50 1.45 15.84
N TYR A 243 17.77 1.64 15.50
CA TYR A 243 18.59 2.79 15.93
C TYR A 243 18.16 4.14 15.32
N THR A 244 17.20 4.12 14.38
CA THR A 244 16.61 5.30 13.72
C THR A 244 15.30 5.77 14.36
N SER A 245 14.68 4.96 15.21
CA SER A 245 13.41 5.25 15.89
C SER A 245 13.43 6.56 16.69
N GLY A 246 14.55 6.91 17.33
CA GLY A 246 14.70 8.15 18.10
C GLY A 246 14.54 9.40 17.23
N LEU A 247 15.15 9.42 16.04
CA LEU A 247 15.07 10.55 15.11
C LEU A 247 13.70 10.59 14.39
N GLN A 248 13.10 9.41 14.16
CA GLN A 248 11.81 9.28 13.50
C GLN A 248 10.64 9.65 14.43
N ASN A 249 10.76 9.40 15.73
CA ASN A 249 9.77 9.79 16.74
C ASN A 249 9.70 11.31 16.94
N ASP A 250 10.82 12.02 16.86
CA ASP A 250 10.85 13.50 16.96
C ASP A 250 10.21 14.17 15.74
N ILE A 251 10.33 13.55 14.55
CA ILE A 251 9.69 14.04 13.32
C ILE A 251 8.18 13.72 13.32
N ASN A 252 7.80 12.49 13.71
CA ASN A 252 6.41 12.03 13.80
C ASN A 252 5.58 12.76 14.86
N ASN A 253 6.21 13.28 15.92
CA ASN A 253 5.53 13.99 17.00
C ASN A 253 5.35 15.50 16.77
N SER A 254 5.89 16.06 15.68
CA SER A 254 5.63 17.46 15.36
C SER A 254 4.16 17.68 15.00
N GLU A 255 3.54 18.72 15.58
CA GLU A 255 2.14 19.12 15.35
C GLU A 255 1.81 19.25 13.85
N GLN A 256 2.76 19.71 13.05
CA GLN A 256 2.62 19.81 11.58
C GLN A 256 2.55 18.45 10.89
N VAL A 257 3.29 17.44 11.38
CA VAL A 257 3.25 16.08 10.85
C VAL A 257 2.00 15.35 11.32
N LYS A 258 1.51 15.58 12.55
CA LYS A 258 0.17 15.09 12.98
C LYS A 258 -0.97 15.71 12.17
N LYS A 259 -0.85 16.98 11.77
CA LYS A 259 -1.84 17.64 10.89
C LYS A 259 -1.79 17.10 9.45
N ALA A 260 -0.61 16.71 8.97
CA ALA A 260 -0.41 16.11 7.64
C ALA A 260 -0.64 14.58 7.60
N LEU A 261 -0.55 13.89 8.75
CA LEU A 261 -0.79 12.45 8.93
C LEU A 261 -2.19 12.14 9.48
N ASN A 262 -2.97 13.17 9.83
CA ASN A 262 -4.39 13.00 10.10
C ASN A 262 -5.04 12.46 8.82
N LEU A 263 -5.54 11.22 8.90
CA LEU A 263 -6.10 10.37 7.82
C LEU A 263 -7.31 10.96 7.05
N GLY A 264 -7.58 12.25 7.17
CA GLY A 264 -8.68 12.97 6.53
C GLY A 264 -8.28 13.74 5.26
N GLY A 265 -7.49 13.10 4.39
CA GLY A 265 -7.12 13.62 3.08
C GLY A 265 -6.11 14.77 3.10
N LEU A 266 -5.22 14.79 2.11
CA LEU A 266 -4.39 15.97 1.83
C LEU A 266 -5.30 17.08 1.26
N GLU A 267 -5.24 18.26 1.88
CA GLU A 267 -5.92 19.46 1.37
C GLU A 267 -5.37 19.83 -0.02
N ASN A 268 -6.27 20.14 -0.94
CA ASN A 268 -5.98 20.57 -2.30
C ASN A 268 -7.06 21.55 -2.80
N ASP A 269 -6.87 22.08 -4.01
CA ASP A 269 -7.77 23.09 -4.57
C ASP A 269 -9.22 22.64 -4.75
N GLN A 270 -9.49 21.33 -4.85
CA GLN A 270 -10.84 20.79 -4.98
C GLN A 270 -11.57 20.63 -3.64
N ASN A 271 -10.85 20.45 -2.54
CA ASN A 271 -11.44 20.00 -1.26
C ASN A 271 -11.19 20.92 -0.06
N LYS A 272 -10.45 22.02 -0.24
CA LYS A 272 -10.17 23.02 0.80
C LYS A 272 -11.43 23.64 1.42
N ASP A 273 -12.48 23.79 0.63
CA ASP A 273 -13.72 24.45 1.06
C ASP A 273 -14.68 23.49 1.79
N LEU A 274 -14.40 22.18 1.83
CA LEU A 274 -15.26 21.21 2.52
C LEU A 274 -15.39 21.49 4.02
N ASP A 275 -14.37 22.09 4.64
CA ASP A 275 -14.38 22.46 6.07
C ASP A 275 -15.34 23.62 6.39
N LEU A 276 -15.95 24.26 5.37
CA LEU A 276 -16.99 25.28 5.56
C LEU A 276 -18.34 24.66 5.92
N CYS A 277 -18.56 23.37 5.66
CA CYS A 277 -19.76 22.66 6.09
C CYS A 277 -19.53 22.04 7.47
N THR A 278 -20.54 22.12 8.32
CA THR A 278 -20.58 21.45 9.62
C THR A 278 -21.19 20.05 9.49
N ASP A 279 -20.74 19.14 10.33
CA ASP A 279 -21.23 17.76 10.32
C ASP A 279 -22.71 17.69 10.73
N GLY A 280 -23.56 17.25 9.81
CA GLY A 280 -24.98 17.07 10.06
C GLY A 280 -25.76 18.37 10.25
N ALA A 281 -25.37 19.45 9.56
CA ALA A 281 -26.10 20.72 9.60
C ALA A 281 -27.60 20.52 9.28
N LYS A 282 -28.47 21.21 10.02
CA LYS A 282 -29.95 21.10 9.87
C LYS A 282 -30.50 21.87 8.67
N ASP A 283 -29.69 22.78 8.14
CA ASP A 283 -30.00 23.68 7.04
C ASP A 283 -28.88 23.59 5.99
N LEU A 284 -29.17 23.96 4.74
CA LEU A 284 -28.19 23.89 3.66
C LEU A 284 -27.05 24.90 3.86
N GLU A 285 -25.83 24.40 3.86
CA GLU A 285 -24.60 25.19 3.87
C GLU A 285 -24.01 25.28 2.46
N SER A 286 -22.82 25.85 2.27
CA SER A 286 -22.16 25.92 0.96
C SER A 286 -20.66 25.77 1.14
N CYS A 287 -20.15 24.57 0.84
CA CYS A 287 -18.75 24.19 1.08
C CYS A 287 -17.97 23.90 -0.20
N GLY A 288 -18.16 24.75 -1.21
CA GLY A 288 -17.42 24.69 -2.46
C GLY A 288 -17.95 23.64 -3.44
N LYS A 289 -17.27 23.52 -4.59
CA LYS A 289 -17.63 22.54 -5.62
C LYS A 289 -17.30 21.13 -5.14
N ALA A 290 -18.13 20.17 -5.51
CA ALA A 290 -17.87 18.77 -5.24
C ALA A 290 -16.51 18.35 -5.85
N PRO A 291 -15.58 17.78 -5.07
CA PRO A 291 -14.36 17.21 -5.59
C PRO A 291 -14.63 16.11 -6.62
N ASP A 292 -13.66 15.76 -7.45
CA ASP A 292 -13.88 14.70 -8.44
C ASP A 292 -13.91 13.31 -7.78
N ILE A 293 -14.75 12.43 -8.33
CA ILE A 293 -14.69 10.98 -8.09
C ILE A 293 -13.53 10.44 -8.93
N LYS A 294 -12.41 10.10 -8.28
CA LYS A 294 -11.14 9.77 -8.93
C LYS A 294 -10.57 8.44 -8.47
N GLY A 295 -9.78 7.82 -9.35
CA GLY A 295 -9.08 6.57 -9.02
C GLY A 295 -10.02 5.39 -8.77
N ILE A 296 -11.19 5.36 -9.41
CA ILE A 296 -12.14 4.26 -9.32
C ILE A 296 -11.69 3.10 -10.22
N GLN A 297 -11.58 1.91 -9.65
CA GLN A 297 -11.12 0.72 -10.39
C GLN A 297 -12.22 0.14 -11.28
N GLN A 298 -13.46 0.17 -10.77
CA GLN A 298 -14.60 -0.44 -11.44
C GLN A 298 -15.90 0.23 -11.00
N TRP A 299 -16.87 0.28 -11.90
CA TRP A 299 -18.23 0.71 -11.62
C TRP A 299 -19.21 -0.46 -11.71
N PHE A 300 -20.19 -0.48 -10.81
CA PHE A 300 -21.35 -1.37 -10.87
C PHE A 300 -22.63 -0.54 -11.03
N ASN A 301 -23.70 -1.18 -11.50
CA ASN A 301 -25.01 -0.54 -11.70
C ASN A 301 -24.97 0.69 -12.62
N THR A 302 -24.01 0.74 -13.54
CA THR A 302 -23.92 1.73 -14.61
C THR A 302 -23.99 1.05 -15.98
N SER A 303 -24.43 1.77 -17.01
CA SER A 303 -24.51 1.23 -18.36
C SER A 303 -23.14 0.76 -18.84
N GLY A 304 -22.99 -0.54 -19.09
CA GLY A 304 -21.72 -1.14 -19.52
C GLY A 304 -20.55 -1.03 -18.53
N GLY A 305 -20.81 -0.67 -17.27
CA GLY A 305 -19.75 -0.38 -16.30
C GLY A 305 -19.03 0.96 -16.55
N ALA A 306 -19.65 1.88 -17.29
CA ALA A 306 -19.08 3.18 -17.58
C ALA A 306 -18.90 4.03 -16.30
N PRO A 307 -17.82 4.83 -16.20
CA PRO A 307 -17.65 5.80 -15.13
C PRO A 307 -18.73 6.88 -15.11
N VAL A 308 -19.08 7.34 -13.92
CA VAL A 308 -19.98 8.49 -13.73
C VAL A 308 -19.15 9.73 -13.41
N ASP A 309 -19.28 10.76 -14.24
CA ASP A 309 -18.66 12.07 -14.04
C ASP A 309 -19.68 13.03 -13.41
N LEU A 310 -19.31 13.66 -12.29
CA LEU A 310 -20.16 14.63 -11.59
C LEU A 310 -20.50 15.85 -12.46
N ALA A 311 -19.64 16.22 -13.42
CA ALA A 311 -19.92 17.31 -14.35
C ALA A 311 -21.12 16.99 -15.27
N GLN A 312 -21.32 15.71 -15.61
CA GLN A 312 -22.46 15.26 -16.42
C GLN A 312 -23.76 15.18 -15.63
N LEU A 313 -23.69 15.28 -14.30
CA LEU A 313 -24.85 15.26 -13.40
C LEU A 313 -25.34 16.67 -13.03
N ARG A 314 -24.78 17.73 -13.62
CA ARG A 314 -25.30 19.09 -13.44
C ARG A 314 -26.78 19.16 -13.83
N GLY A 315 -27.56 19.88 -13.03
CA GLY A 315 -29.02 19.89 -13.11
C GLY A 315 -29.71 18.83 -12.23
N LYS A 316 -28.98 17.87 -11.67
CA LYS A 316 -29.49 16.88 -10.71
C LYS A 316 -28.93 17.13 -9.32
N VAL A 317 -29.70 16.74 -8.31
CA VAL A 317 -29.20 16.64 -6.93
C VAL A 317 -28.44 15.32 -6.81
N VAL A 318 -27.22 15.34 -6.26
CA VAL A 318 -26.39 14.13 -6.12
C VAL A 318 -26.14 13.82 -4.66
N LEU A 319 -26.35 12.57 -4.25
CA LEU A 319 -25.97 12.05 -2.94
C LEU A 319 -24.80 11.07 -3.13
N LEU A 320 -23.66 11.38 -2.55
CA LEU A 320 -22.55 10.43 -2.42
C LEU A 320 -22.66 9.71 -1.09
N ASP A 321 -22.73 8.38 -1.14
CA ASP A 321 -22.83 7.49 0.01
C ASP A 321 -21.54 6.66 0.13
N PHE A 322 -20.69 6.98 1.11
CA PHE A 322 -19.47 6.24 1.39
C PHE A 322 -19.78 5.05 2.29
N TRP A 323 -19.52 3.83 1.80
CA TRP A 323 -19.89 2.60 2.49
C TRP A 323 -18.84 1.50 2.35
N ALA A 324 -18.92 0.51 3.25
CA ALA A 324 -18.18 -0.75 3.19
C ALA A 324 -19.15 -1.87 3.52
N TYR A 325 -19.13 -2.98 2.77
CA TYR A 325 -20.21 -3.95 2.89
C TYR A 325 -20.22 -4.72 4.22
N SER A 326 -19.08 -4.89 4.88
CA SER A 326 -19.00 -5.59 6.17
C SER A 326 -19.29 -4.67 7.36
N CYS A 327 -19.38 -3.36 7.15
CA CYS A 327 -19.69 -2.37 8.18
C CYS A 327 -21.17 -2.42 8.58
N ILE A 328 -21.45 -2.69 9.87
CA ILE A 328 -22.83 -2.79 10.35
C ILE A 328 -23.58 -1.45 10.29
N ASN A 329 -22.89 -0.35 10.56
CA ASN A 329 -23.47 1.00 10.50
C ASN A 329 -23.92 1.32 9.06
N CYS A 330 -23.10 0.94 8.06
CA CYS A 330 -23.51 1.03 6.66
C CYS A 330 -24.71 0.15 6.37
N GLN A 331 -24.74 -1.10 6.85
CA GLN A 331 -25.86 -2.02 6.62
C GLN A 331 -27.19 -1.48 7.17
N ARG A 332 -27.18 -0.75 8.29
CA ARG A 332 -28.37 -0.06 8.84
C ARG A 332 -28.73 1.24 8.09
N SER A 333 -27.73 1.94 7.56
CA SER A 333 -27.92 3.17 6.77
C SER A 333 -28.45 2.92 5.35
N ILE A 334 -28.00 1.84 4.68
CA ILE A 334 -28.33 1.53 3.28
C ILE A 334 -29.84 1.44 3.01
N PRO A 335 -30.69 0.85 3.88
CA PRO A 335 -32.15 0.90 3.73
C PRO A 335 -32.73 2.32 3.55
N HIS A 336 -32.18 3.32 4.23
CA HIS A 336 -32.62 4.72 4.05
C HIS A 336 -32.18 5.26 2.69
N VAL A 337 -30.92 5.03 2.30
CA VAL A 337 -30.37 5.50 1.02
C VAL A 337 -31.08 4.86 -0.18
N THR A 338 -31.35 3.56 -0.12
CA THR A 338 -32.11 2.83 -1.15
C THR A 338 -33.57 3.31 -1.23
N ALA A 339 -34.19 3.65 -0.10
CA ALA A 339 -35.52 4.25 -0.09
C ALA A 339 -35.54 5.64 -0.74
N TRP A 340 -34.56 6.49 -0.44
CA TRP A 340 -34.42 7.82 -1.07
C TRP A 340 -34.17 7.72 -2.57
N ASP A 341 -33.25 6.85 -2.98
CA ASP A 341 -33.00 6.59 -4.40
C ASP A 341 -34.30 6.18 -5.11
N LYS A 342 -35.03 5.20 -4.58
CA LYS A 342 -36.30 4.76 -5.17
C LYS A 342 -37.36 5.85 -5.20
N ALA A 343 -37.46 6.68 -4.15
CA ALA A 343 -38.48 7.71 -4.03
C ALA A 343 -38.21 8.95 -4.91
N TYR A 344 -36.94 9.30 -5.10
CA TYR A 344 -36.56 10.61 -5.63
C TYR A 344 -35.77 10.55 -6.94
N ARG A 345 -35.38 9.36 -7.44
CA ARG A 345 -34.64 9.23 -8.69
C ARG A 345 -35.34 9.89 -9.88
N ASP A 346 -36.64 9.68 -10.02
CA ASP A 346 -37.44 10.30 -11.11
C ASP A 346 -37.69 11.80 -10.88
N ALA A 347 -37.52 12.28 -9.65
CA ALA A 347 -37.63 13.69 -9.30
C ALA A 347 -36.32 14.47 -9.49
N GLY A 348 -35.22 13.80 -9.86
CA GLY A 348 -33.93 14.42 -10.12
C GLY A 348 -32.82 14.11 -9.11
N LEU A 349 -33.02 13.17 -8.18
CA LEU A 349 -31.96 12.66 -7.32
C LEU A 349 -31.10 11.63 -8.06
N GLN A 350 -29.78 11.73 -7.89
CA GLN A 350 -28.83 10.70 -8.30
C GLN A 350 -28.02 10.26 -7.09
N VAL A 351 -28.19 9.01 -6.65
CA VAL A 351 -27.34 8.42 -5.63
C VAL A 351 -26.12 7.76 -6.29
N ILE A 352 -24.95 7.87 -5.67
CA ILE A 352 -23.73 7.13 -6.02
C ILE A 352 -23.13 6.55 -4.74
N GLY A 353 -23.06 5.23 -4.66
CA GLY A 353 -22.39 4.52 -3.56
C GLY A 353 -20.89 4.43 -3.81
N VAL A 354 -20.07 5.18 -3.07
CA VAL A 354 -18.61 5.04 -3.10
C VAL A 354 -18.21 3.93 -2.12
N HIS A 355 -17.95 2.74 -2.65
CA HIS A 355 -17.49 1.61 -1.85
C HIS A 355 -15.99 1.75 -1.57
N SER A 356 -15.66 2.25 -0.38
CA SER A 356 -14.28 2.42 0.11
C SER A 356 -13.98 1.30 1.12
N PRO A 357 -13.08 0.35 0.80
CA PRO A 357 -12.90 -0.86 1.60
C PRO A 357 -12.15 -0.59 2.91
N GLU A 358 -12.68 -1.11 4.01
CA GLU A 358 -12.01 -1.14 5.31
C GLU A 358 -10.99 -2.29 5.39
N TYR A 359 -11.34 -3.44 4.81
CA TYR A 359 -10.52 -4.65 4.82
C TYR A 359 -10.06 -5.07 3.42
N ALA A 360 -8.97 -5.84 3.35
CA ALA A 360 -8.42 -6.29 2.07
C ALA A 360 -9.44 -7.12 1.24
N PHE A 361 -10.26 -7.93 1.90
CA PHE A 361 -11.28 -8.75 1.23
C PHE A 361 -12.43 -7.94 0.62
N GLU A 362 -12.58 -6.68 1.03
CA GLU A 362 -13.60 -5.77 0.49
C GLU A 362 -13.15 -5.12 -0.83
N LYS A 363 -11.89 -5.33 -1.23
CA LYS A 363 -11.39 -4.88 -2.53
C LYS A 363 -11.86 -5.76 -3.68
N GLU A 364 -12.34 -6.96 -3.39
CA GLU A 364 -12.72 -7.96 -4.39
C GLU A 364 -14.05 -7.59 -5.06
N PRO A 365 -14.08 -7.29 -6.37
CA PRO A 365 -15.27 -6.83 -7.07
C PRO A 365 -16.49 -7.76 -6.92
N GLY A 366 -16.26 -9.08 -6.93
CA GLY A 366 -17.33 -10.08 -6.80
C GLY A 366 -18.03 -10.00 -5.44
N ASN A 367 -17.28 -9.76 -4.36
CA ASN A 367 -17.84 -9.64 -3.01
C ASN A 367 -18.71 -8.40 -2.88
N VAL A 368 -18.23 -7.26 -3.41
CA VAL A 368 -18.96 -5.99 -3.37
C VAL A 368 -20.25 -6.06 -4.18
N ARG A 369 -20.22 -6.67 -5.37
CA ARG A 369 -21.42 -6.86 -6.19
C ARG A 369 -22.46 -7.72 -5.47
N ALA A 370 -22.06 -8.86 -4.92
CA ALA A 370 -22.97 -9.75 -4.19
C ALA A 370 -23.60 -9.05 -2.97
N ALA A 371 -22.84 -8.18 -2.29
CA ALA A 371 -23.36 -7.39 -1.20
C ALA A 371 -24.33 -6.29 -1.66
N ALA A 372 -24.01 -5.58 -2.75
CA ALA A 372 -24.90 -4.58 -3.34
C ALA A 372 -26.26 -5.19 -3.71
N ASP A 373 -26.25 -6.37 -4.34
CA ASP A 373 -27.46 -7.13 -4.67
C ASP A 373 -28.24 -7.51 -3.40
N LYS A 374 -27.55 -8.03 -2.37
CA LYS A 374 -28.16 -8.43 -1.09
C LYS A 374 -28.83 -7.25 -0.38
N PHE A 375 -28.24 -6.06 -0.44
CA PHE A 375 -28.78 -4.86 0.21
C PHE A 375 -29.77 -4.08 -0.65
N GLY A 376 -30.08 -4.56 -1.87
CA GLY A 376 -31.02 -3.90 -2.78
C GLY A 376 -30.48 -2.60 -3.38
N ILE A 377 -29.15 -2.44 -3.46
CA ILE A 377 -28.50 -1.27 -4.05
C ILE A 377 -28.64 -1.33 -5.57
N GLY A 378 -29.56 -0.54 -6.12
CA GLY A 378 -29.77 -0.37 -7.56
C GLY A 378 -29.18 0.92 -8.15
N TYR A 379 -28.58 1.77 -7.33
CA TYR A 379 -27.87 2.99 -7.77
C TYR A 379 -26.42 2.67 -8.16
N PRO A 380 -25.77 3.53 -8.98
CA PRO A 380 -24.34 3.40 -9.33
C PRO A 380 -23.44 3.17 -8.13
N VAL A 381 -22.52 2.22 -8.23
CA VAL A 381 -21.52 1.94 -7.20
C VAL A 381 -20.12 2.12 -7.78
N ALA A 382 -19.30 2.95 -7.14
CA ALA A 382 -17.91 3.20 -7.49
C ALA A 382 -16.99 2.42 -6.53
N LEU A 383 -16.12 1.55 -7.06
CA LEU A 383 -15.17 0.78 -6.27
C LEU A 383 -13.89 1.59 -6.04
N ASP A 384 -13.67 2.11 -4.83
CA ASP A 384 -12.56 2.98 -4.43
C ASP A 384 -11.47 2.23 -3.66
N ASN A 385 -10.90 1.18 -4.27
CA ASN A 385 -9.94 0.26 -3.62
C ASN A 385 -8.63 0.91 -3.19
N ASN A 386 -8.30 2.05 -3.78
CA ASN A 386 -7.11 2.83 -3.46
C ASN A 386 -7.41 4.03 -2.55
N LEU A 387 -8.65 4.17 -2.05
CA LEU A 387 -9.10 5.27 -1.21
C LEU A 387 -8.82 6.65 -1.85
N SER A 388 -8.82 6.72 -3.18
CA SER A 388 -8.48 7.93 -3.93
C SER A 388 -9.61 8.95 -3.86
N THR A 389 -10.86 8.49 -3.98
CA THR A 389 -12.04 9.35 -3.80
C THR A 389 -12.26 9.65 -2.32
N TRP A 390 -12.15 8.65 -1.43
CA TRP A 390 -12.17 8.82 0.02
C TRP A 390 -11.22 9.95 0.49
N THR A 391 -9.96 9.89 0.04
CA THR A 391 -8.95 10.89 0.35
C THR A 391 -9.29 12.25 -0.28
N ASN A 392 -9.81 12.28 -1.51
CA ASN A 392 -10.18 13.55 -2.16
C ASN A 392 -11.31 14.27 -1.41
N TYR A 393 -12.27 13.51 -0.91
CA TYR A 393 -13.41 14.02 -0.15
C TYR A 393 -13.08 14.28 1.33
N ARG A 394 -11.83 14.04 1.74
CA ARG A 394 -11.36 14.20 3.13
C ARG A 394 -12.20 13.40 4.12
N ASN A 395 -12.81 12.30 3.65
CA ASN A 395 -13.67 11.45 4.48
C ASN A 395 -12.85 10.69 5.52
N ARG A 396 -13.51 10.31 6.63
CA ARG A 396 -12.90 9.63 7.77
C ARG A 396 -13.78 8.53 8.35
N PHE A 397 -15.03 8.39 7.90
CA PHE A 397 -16.02 7.56 8.56
C PHE A 397 -16.85 6.72 7.58
N TRP A 398 -17.36 5.62 8.11
CA TRP A 398 -18.36 4.76 7.48
C TRP A 398 -19.60 4.66 8.40
N PRO A 399 -20.81 4.93 7.89
CA PRO A 399 -21.10 5.59 6.61
C PRO A 399 -20.72 7.08 6.63
N ALA A 400 -20.70 7.71 5.45
CA ALA A 400 -20.65 9.15 5.30
C ALA A 400 -21.42 9.60 4.07
N HIS A 401 -22.11 10.73 4.16
CA HIS A 401 -22.94 11.28 3.10
C HIS A 401 -22.49 12.69 2.71
N TYR A 402 -22.39 12.95 1.41
CA TYR A 402 -22.15 14.28 0.86
C TYR A 402 -23.27 14.60 -0.12
N LEU A 403 -24.04 15.64 0.19
CA LEU A 403 -25.17 16.09 -0.62
C LEU A 403 -24.74 17.28 -1.48
N ILE A 404 -24.98 17.16 -2.78
CA ILE A 404 -24.52 18.08 -3.81
C ILE A 404 -25.75 18.62 -4.56
N ASP A 405 -25.81 19.94 -4.77
CA ASP A 405 -26.90 20.57 -5.54
C ASP A 405 -26.74 20.44 -7.06
N ALA A 406 -27.75 20.93 -7.79
CA ALA A 406 -27.80 20.93 -9.25
C ALA A 406 -26.63 21.69 -9.90
N GLU A 407 -26.07 22.68 -9.20
CA GLU A 407 -24.90 23.45 -9.63
C GLU A 407 -23.58 22.71 -9.36
N GLY A 408 -23.62 21.57 -8.65
CA GLY A 408 -22.44 20.79 -8.28
C GLY A 408 -21.69 21.29 -7.06
N THR A 409 -22.35 22.02 -6.19
CA THR A 409 -21.82 22.56 -4.94
C THR A 409 -22.20 21.63 -3.80
N VAL A 410 -21.27 21.34 -2.89
CA VAL A 410 -21.58 20.54 -1.69
C VAL A 410 -22.37 21.42 -0.73
N ARG A 411 -23.53 20.93 -0.28
CA ARG A 411 -24.50 21.69 0.54
C ARG A 411 -24.77 21.10 1.91
N HIS A 412 -24.38 19.85 2.13
CA HIS A 412 -24.49 19.17 3.40
C HIS A 412 -23.51 17.99 3.44
N ILE A 413 -22.86 17.81 4.59
CA ILE A 413 -21.96 16.70 4.88
C ILE A 413 -22.45 16.05 6.17
N LYS A 414 -22.56 14.72 6.17
CA LYS A 414 -22.93 13.95 7.36
C LYS A 414 -21.95 12.80 7.55
N PHE A 415 -21.31 12.76 8.72
CA PHE A 415 -20.47 11.65 9.12
C PHE A 415 -21.20 10.73 10.11
N GLY A 416 -21.01 9.42 9.94
CA GLY A 416 -21.60 8.41 10.79
C GLY A 416 -23.06 8.10 10.47
N GLU A 417 -23.61 7.19 11.27
CA GLU A 417 -24.98 6.68 11.15
C GLU A 417 -26.01 7.63 11.79
N GLY A 418 -27.23 7.64 11.26
CA GLY A 418 -28.38 8.37 11.83
C GLY A 418 -28.69 9.71 11.17
N ASP A 419 -29.64 10.44 11.79
CA ASP A 419 -30.12 11.76 11.37
C ASP A 419 -30.74 11.78 9.95
N TYR A 420 -31.34 10.65 9.55
CA TYR A 420 -31.90 10.42 8.22
C TYR A 420 -32.97 11.44 7.85
N GLN A 421 -33.79 11.85 8.81
CA GLN A 421 -34.86 12.83 8.57
C GLN A 421 -34.32 14.20 8.15
N THR A 422 -33.20 14.62 8.73
CA THR A 422 -32.54 15.89 8.38
C THR A 422 -31.96 15.82 6.98
N THR A 423 -31.20 14.77 6.66
CA THR A 423 -30.64 14.60 5.32
C THR A 423 -31.74 14.50 4.26
N GLU A 424 -32.82 13.77 4.53
CA GLU A 424 -33.96 13.67 3.62
C GLU A 424 -34.68 15.02 3.41
N LYS A 425 -34.89 15.80 4.47
CA LYS A 425 -35.44 17.16 4.37
C LYS A 425 -34.59 18.00 3.39
N LEU A 426 -33.27 17.95 3.52
CA LEU A 426 -32.34 18.72 2.68
C LEU A 426 -32.31 18.20 1.23
N ILE A 427 -32.41 16.89 1.00
CA ILE A 427 -32.58 16.31 -0.34
C ILE A 427 -33.83 16.90 -1.01
N ARG A 428 -34.97 16.90 -0.32
CA ARG A 428 -36.25 17.41 -0.83
C ARG A 428 -36.19 18.91 -1.11
N GLU A 429 -35.52 19.67 -0.24
CA GLU A 429 -35.30 21.10 -0.44
C GLU A 429 -34.47 21.38 -1.70
N LEU A 430 -33.37 20.64 -1.91
CA LEU A 430 -32.55 20.78 -3.11
C LEU A 430 -33.27 20.36 -4.39
N LEU A 431 -34.10 19.31 -4.35
CA LEU A 431 -34.90 18.88 -5.50
C LEU A 431 -35.90 19.97 -5.90
N THR A 432 -36.57 20.59 -4.91
CA THR A 432 -37.51 21.70 -5.15
C THR A 432 -36.78 22.95 -5.66
N LYS A 433 -35.56 23.23 -5.16
CA LYS A 433 -34.72 24.33 -5.67
C LYS A 433 -34.25 24.10 -7.10
N ALA A 434 -33.91 22.85 -7.45
CA ALA A 434 -33.48 22.49 -8.81
C ALA A 434 -34.63 22.52 -9.82
N ASN A 435 -35.84 22.13 -9.41
CA ASN A 435 -37.04 22.18 -10.23
C ASN A 435 -38.25 22.61 -9.37
N PRO A 436 -38.66 23.90 -9.42
CA PRO A 436 -39.78 24.41 -8.63
C PRO A 436 -41.13 23.73 -8.89
N ASP A 437 -41.31 23.10 -10.06
CA ASP A 437 -42.54 22.42 -10.47
C ASP A 437 -42.54 20.92 -10.11
N VAL A 438 -41.48 20.41 -9.48
CA VAL A 438 -41.36 18.98 -9.14
C VAL A 438 -42.41 18.58 -8.10
N ARG A 439 -43.06 17.44 -8.34
CA ARG A 439 -43.98 16.83 -7.37
C ARG A 439 -43.27 15.70 -6.64
N LEU A 440 -42.88 15.96 -5.39
CA LEU A 440 -42.23 14.96 -4.56
C LEU A 440 -43.27 14.06 -3.86
N PRO A 441 -43.00 12.75 -3.71
CA PRO A 441 -43.81 11.89 -2.85
C PRO A 441 -43.73 12.33 -1.37
N ALA A 442 -44.47 11.66 -0.48
CA ALA A 442 -44.24 11.78 0.96
C ALA A 442 -42.82 11.33 1.34
N ALA A 443 -42.31 11.79 2.48
CA ALA A 443 -41.02 11.35 2.99
C ALA A 443 -40.98 9.82 3.19
N THR A 444 -39.83 9.22 2.96
CA THR A 444 -39.59 7.79 3.12
C THR A 444 -39.63 7.45 4.60
N GLY A 445 -40.79 7.01 5.10
CA GLY A 445 -40.99 6.66 6.52
C GLY A 445 -40.24 5.40 6.96
N THR A 446 -39.00 5.21 6.51
CA THR A 446 -38.10 4.13 6.90
C THR A 446 -37.82 4.24 8.39
N ALA A 447 -37.97 3.14 9.12
CA ALA A 447 -37.72 3.10 10.55
C ALA A 447 -36.24 3.41 10.84
N ASP A 448 -35.99 4.30 11.80
CA ASP A 448 -34.64 4.63 12.25
C ASP A 448 -34.25 3.67 13.38
N ASP A 449 -33.40 2.71 13.04
CA ASP A 449 -32.86 1.71 13.97
C ASP A 449 -31.46 2.09 14.49
N THR A 450 -31.05 3.38 14.38
CA THR A 450 -29.73 3.85 14.84
C THR A 450 -29.57 3.65 16.35
N PRO A 451 -28.54 2.93 16.81
CA PRO A 451 -28.28 2.75 18.24
C PRO A 451 -27.71 4.02 18.87
N ASP A 452 -28.02 4.25 20.15
CA ASP A 452 -27.35 5.30 20.93
C ASP A 452 -25.88 4.92 21.15
N THR A 453 -24.98 5.55 20.40
CA THR A 453 -23.54 5.29 20.43
C THR A 453 -22.88 5.57 21.78
N ALA A 454 -23.48 6.40 22.64
CA ALA A 454 -22.99 6.60 24.01
C ALA A 454 -23.40 5.45 24.94
N ALA A 455 -24.44 4.70 24.57
CA ALA A 455 -24.98 3.60 25.34
C ALA A 455 -24.42 2.23 24.93
N ILE A 456 -23.63 2.13 23.84
CA ILE A 456 -23.08 0.87 23.35
C ILE A 456 -21.55 0.84 23.35
N THR A 457 -20.99 -0.37 23.36
CA THR A 457 -19.54 -0.59 23.18
C THR A 457 -19.10 -0.08 21.80
N ARG A 458 -17.97 0.62 21.76
CA ARG A 458 -17.33 1.02 20.50
C ARG A 458 -16.86 -0.21 19.72
N GLU A 459 -16.82 -0.12 18.39
CA GLU A 459 -16.23 -1.18 17.56
C GLU A 459 -14.87 -1.64 18.10
N THR A 460 -14.76 -2.96 18.28
CA THR A 460 -13.62 -3.61 18.89
C THR A 460 -12.77 -4.27 17.81
N TYR A 461 -11.75 -3.55 17.33
CA TYR A 461 -10.82 -4.08 16.34
C TYR A 461 -9.82 -5.05 16.97
N LEU A 462 -9.70 -6.23 16.36
CA LEU A 462 -8.78 -7.27 16.79
C LEU A 462 -7.41 -7.14 16.09
N GLY A 463 -7.32 -6.50 14.92
CA GLY A 463 -6.05 -6.23 14.25
C GLY A 463 -5.09 -5.34 15.08
N SER A 464 -3.78 -5.52 14.91
CA SER A 464 -2.77 -4.89 15.77
C SER A 464 -2.71 -3.36 15.69
N THR A 465 -3.16 -2.75 14.58
CA THR A 465 -2.98 -1.31 14.32
C THR A 465 -4.18 -0.45 14.69
N LYS A 466 -5.39 -1.03 14.78
CA LYS A 466 -6.64 -0.30 15.08
C LYS A 466 -7.18 -0.60 16.48
N ARG A 467 -6.47 -1.39 17.29
CA ARG A 467 -6.92 -1.78 18.64
C ARG A 467 -7.19 -0.55 19.51
N VAL A 468 -8.31 -0.55 20.24
CA VAL A 468 -8.69 0.56 21.13
C VAL A 468 -8.96 0.12 22.57
N ASN A 469 -9.36 -1.14 22.78
CA ASN A 469 -9.90 -1.63 24.05
C ASN A 469 -9.42 -3.05 24.40
N PHE A 470 -8.19 -3.39 24.01
CA PHE A 470 -7.53 -4.61 24.51
C PHE A 470 -7.08 -4.38 25.96
N ALA A 471 -7.50 -5.26 26.88
CA ALA A 471 -7.22 -5.13 28.32
C ALA A 471 -6.12 -6.08 28.84
N GLY A 472 -5.43 -6.79 27.96
CA GLY A 472 -4.27 -7.61 28.35
C GLY A 472 -3.03 -6.75 28.60
N THR A 473 -2.09 -7.30 29.38
CA THR A 473 -0.80 -6.64 29.68
C THR A 473 0.28 -6.95 28.65
N GLU A 474 0.02 -7.92 27.78
CA GLU A 474 0.94 -8.42 26.77
C GLU A 474 1.11 -7.45 25.60
N ASP A 475 2.27 -7.55 24.94
CA ASP A 475 2.57 -6.75 23.75
C ASP A 475 1.72 -7.19 22.54
N TYR A 476 0.76 -6.35 22.16
CA TYR A 476 -0.22 -6.62 21.10
C TYR A 476 0.27 -6.17 19.70
N THR A 477 1.48 -6.54 19.31
CA THR A 477 2.06 -6.22 17.99
C THR A 477 1.87 -7.35 16.98
N ALA A 478 2.00 -7.03 15.69
CA ALA A 478 1.87 -8.03 14.61
C ALA A 478 2.94 -9.13 14.74
N GLY A 479 2.53 -10.39 14.50
CA GLY A 479 3.36 -11.57 14.65
C GLY A 479 2.69 -12.67 15.49
N ALA A 480 3.38 -13.78 15.69
CA ALA A 480 2.93 -14.85 16.57
C ALA A 480 3.15 -14.46 18.04
N LYS A 481 2.10 -14.59 18.85
CA LYS A 481 2.05 -14.18 20.26
C LYS A 481 1.19 -15.17 21.05
N THR A 482 1.52 -15.36 22.31
CA THR A 482 0.72 -16.13 23.26
C THR A 482 0.10 -15.16 24.26
N PHE A 483 -1.18 -15.32 24.54
CA PHE A 483 -1.92 -14.47 25.45
C PHE A 483 -2.53 -15.28 26.60
N THR A 484 -2.75 -14.60 27.71
CA THR A 484 -3.35 -15.15 28.92
C THR A 484 -4.41 -14.19 29.46
N TYR A 485 -5.47 -14.74 30.05
CA TYR A 485 -6.49 -13.90 30.65
C TYR A 485 -5.99 -13.19 31.91
N PRO A 486 -6.32 -11.90 32.08
CA PRO A 486 -6.16 -11.23 33.36
C PRO A 486 -7.18 -11.77 34.38
N ALA A 487 -6.93 -11.53 35.66
CA ALA A 487 -7.83 -11.95 36.74
C ALA A 487 -9.21 -11.28 36.67
N THR A 488 -9.27 -10.04 36.16
CA THR A 488 -10.51 -9.28 35.96
C THR A 488 -10.51 -8.60 34.60
N LEU A 489 -11.67 -8.52 33.97
CA LEU A 489 -11.87 -7.85 32.69
C LEU A 489 -12.76 -6.62 32.90
N ALA A 490 -12.29 -5.45 32.45
CA ALA A 490 -13.07 -4.22 32.54
C ALA A 490 -14.29 -4.27 31.60
N PRO A 491 -15.34 -3.46 31.82
CA PRO A 491 -16.41 -3.29 30.85
C PRO A 491 -15.87 -2.80 29.50
N ASP A 492 -16.56 -3.13 28.40
CA ASP A 492 -16.25 -2.62 27.06
C ASP A 492 -14.83 -2.95 26.56
N THR A 493 -14.25 -4.06 27.04
CA THR A 493 -12.89 -4.50 26.68
C THR A 493 -12.84 -5.97 26.30
N PHE A 494 -11.81 -6.34 25.55
CA PHE A 494 -11.54 -7.72 25.18
C PHE A 494 -10.14 -8.18 25.59
N VAL A 495 -9.99 -9.49 25.77
CA VAL A 495 -8.73 -10.19 26.03
C VAL A 495 -8.66 -11.49 25.24
N LEU A 496 -7.44 -11.95 25.02
CA LEU A 496 -7.14 -13.17 24.27
C LEU A 496 -6.54 -14.22 25.20
N GLN A 497 -6.74 -15.48 24.87
CA GLN A 497 -6.04 -16.61 25.48
C GLN A 497 -5.59 -17.60 24.39
N GLY A 498 -4.41 -18.17 24.59
CA GLY A 498 -3.78 -19.12 23.68
C GLY A 498 -2.85 -18.47 22.67
N ASP A 499 -2.48 -19.23 21.65
CA ASP A 499 -1.52 -18.80 20.62
C ASP A 499 -2.22 -18.17 19.43
N TRP A 500 -1.80 -16.97 19.06
CA TRP A 500 -2.40 -16.16 18.00
C TRP A 500 -1.35 -15.58 17.07
N THR A 501 -1.65 -15.52 15.79
CA THR A 501 -0.92 -14.72 14.82
C THR A 501 -1.71 -13.44 14.56
N LEU A 502 -1.14 -12.31 14.96
CA LEU A 502 -1.71 -10.97 14.74
C LEU A 502 -1.18 -10.40 13.43
N THR A 503 -2.08 -9.82 12.64
CA THR A 503 -1.74 -8.94 11.51
C THR A 503 -2.22 -7.52 11.79
N SER A 504 -1.98 -6.58 10.88
CA SER A 504 -2.54 -5.23 11.01
C SER A 504 -4.07 -5.21 10.99
N GLN A 505 -4.73 -6.17 10.33
CA GLN A 505 -6.17 -6.17 10.11
C GLN A 505 -6.95 -7.22 10.91
N ASN A 506 -6.33 -8.34 11.28
CA ASN A 506 -7.01 -9.47 11.92
C ASN A 506 -6.12 -10.25 12.88
N ILE A 507 -6.74 -11.18 13.60
CA ILE A 507 -6.08 -12.22 14.38
C ILE A 507 -6.50 -13.60 13.87
N THR A 508 -5.56 -14.55 13.89
CA THR A 508 -5.79 -15.95 13.52
C THR A 508 -5.21 -16.86 14.60
N PRO A 509 -5.94 -17.85 15.12
CA PRO A 509 -5.41 -18.75 16.13
C PRO A 509 -4.35 -19.67 15.52
N THR A 510 -3.33 -20.00 16.32
CA THR A 510 -2.25 -20.93 15.95
C THR A 510 -2.50 -22.24 16.70
N GLY A 511 -2.61 -23.38 16.00
CA GLY A 511 -2.90 -24.68 16.63
C GLY A 511 -4.40 -25.03 16.66
N ALA A 512 -4.88 -25.58 17.79
CA ALA A 512 -6.21 -26.18 17.90
C ALA A 512 -7.37 -25.16 18.01
N GLY A 513 -7.06 -23.88 18.27
CA GLY A 513 -8.02 -22.79 18.41
C GLY A 513 -7.48 -21.71 19.34
N GLY A 514 -8.16 -20.57 19.39
CA GLY A 514 -7.83 -19.47 20.28
C GLY A 514 -9.10 -18.94 20.93
N GLU A 515 -8.97 -18.44 22.16
CA GLU A 515 -10.11 -17.95 22.94
C GLU A 515 -10.08 -16.43 23.06
N ILE A 516 -11.26 -15.80 22.96
CA ILE A 516 -11.48 -14.37 23.10
C ILE A 516 -12.56 -14.19 24.16
N LYS A 517 -12.27 -13.35 25.16
CA LYS A 517 -13.29 -12.91 26.11
C LYS A 517 -13.59 -11.44 25.88
N LEU A 518 -14.86 -11.10 25.77
CA LEU A 518 -15.34 -9.75 25.51
C LEU A 518 -16.39 -9.38 26.56
N ASN A 519 -16.16 -8.30 27.30
CA ASN A 519 -17.21 -7.61 28.02
C ASN A 519 -17.76 -6.50 27.13
N TYR A 520 -19.07 -6.46 26.96
CA TYR A 520 -19.73 -5.52 26.07
C TYR A 520 -20.98 -4.93 26.72
N ARG A 521 -21.52 -3.89 26.08
CA ARG A 521 -22.82 -3.27 26.32
C ARG A 521 -23.44 -3.03 24.95
N ALA A 522 -24.48 -3.78 24.61
CA ALA A 522 -25.13 -3.66 23.32
C ALA A 522 -26.50 -4.37 23.33
N LYS A 523 -27.33 -4.06 22.33
CA LYS A 523 -28.52 -4.85 22.00
C LYS A 523 -28.17 -5.94 20.98
N GLU A 524 -27.23 -5.67 20.09
CA GLU A 524 -26.73 -6.62 19.10
C GLU A 524 -25.20 -6.73 19.18
N VAL A 525 -24.68 -7.96 19.12
CA VAL A 525 -23.25 -8.23 18.97
C VAL A 525 -23.03 -9.01 17.68
N ARG A 526 -22.10 -8.54 16.86
CA ARG A 526 -21.71 -9.18 15.61
C ARG A 526 -20.20 -9.31 15.53
N MET A 527 -19.73 -10.25 14.73
CA MET A 527 -18.31 -10.53 14.55
C MET A 527 -17.96 -10.58 13.06
N VAL A 528 -16.94 -9.83 12.65
CA VAL A 528 -16.45 -9.83 11.27
C VAL A 528 -15.41 -10.94 11.12
N LEU A 529 -15.74 -11.93 10.29
CA LEU A 529 -14.99 -13.18 10.17
C LEU A 529 -14.69 -13.53 8.71
N ALA A 530 -13.53 -14.14 8.47
CA ALA A 530 -13.13 -14.73 7.19
C ALA A 530 -12.55 -16.14 7.37
N GLY A 531 -12.36 -16.85 6.26
CA GLY A 531 -11.68 -18.13 6.21
C GLY A 531 -12.62 -19.31 6.19
N ASN A 532 -12.15 -20.46 6.66
CA ASN A 532 -12.91 -21.70 6.65
C ASN A 532 -12.72 -22.43 7.98
N GLY A 533 -13.79 -22.56 8.75
CA GLY A 533 -13.75 -23.18 10.07
C GLY A 533 -15.00 -22.87 10.89
N THR A 534 -14.88 -22.98 12.21
CA THR A 534 -16.00 -22.76 13.14
C THR A 534 -15.60 -21.80 14.23
N VAL A 535 -16.54 -20.93 14.62
CA VAL A 535 -16.44 -20.10 15.81
C VAL A 535 -17.52 -20.55 16.77
N THR A 536 -17.15 -20.95 17.98
CA THR A 536 -18.09 -21.31 19.04
C THR A 536 -18.11 -20.18 20.04
N TYR A 537 -19.27 -19.78 20.52
CA TYR A 537 -19.38 -18.73 21.53
C TYR A 537 -20.39 -19.12 22.61
N THR A 538 -20.12 -18.69 23.83
CA THR A 538 -21.02 -18.86 24.97
C THR A 538 -21.50 -17.50 25.44
N ALA A 539 -22.82 -17.32 25.42
CA ALA A 539 -23.50 -16.13 25.93
C ALA A 539 -24.66 -16.57 26.82
N LYS A 540 -24.81 -15.96 28.00
CA LYS A 540 -25.87 -16.29 28.98
C LYS A 540 -25.99 -17.80 29.29
N GLY A 541 -24.86 -18.49 29.36
CA GLY A 541 -24.81 -19.94 29.65
C GLY A 541 -25.23 -20.86 28.49
N GLN A 542 -25.51 -20.31 27.30
CA GLN A 542 -25.77 -21.11 26.10
C GLN A 542 -24.61 -21.03 25.12
N THR A 543 -24.14 -22.19 24.66
CA THR A 543 -23.10 -22.31 23.65
C THR A 543 -23.71 -22.48 22.26
N LYS A 544 -23.27 -21.68 21.30
CA LYS A 544 -23.69 -21.71 19.90
C LYS A 544 -22.48 -21.73 18.98
N THR A 545 -22.65 -22.22 17.76
CA THR A 545 -21.56 -22.33 16.77
C THR A 545 -21.94 -21.64 15.47
N ILE A 546 -21.01 -20.85 14.95
CA ILE A 546 -21.05 -20.20 13.64
C ILE A 546 -20.11 -20.98 12.73
N ARG A 547 -20.62 -21.42 11.58
CA ARG A 547 -19.79 -21.98 10.51
C ARG A 547 -19.32 -20.83 9.61
N VAL A 548 -18.02 -20.61 9.56
CA VAL A 548 -17.40 -19.58 8.73
C VAL A 548 -16.96 -20.24 7.43
N THR A 549 -17.61 -19.86 6.33
CA THR A 549 -17.30 -20.35 4.98
C THR A 549 -17.70 -19.29 3.95
N GLY A 550 -16.96 -19.21 2.84
CA GLY A 550 -17.31 -18.33 1.73
C GLY A 550 -16.72 -16.93 1.88
N THR A 551 -17.42 -15.92 1.36
CA THR A 551 -16.99 -14.52 1.41
C THR A 551 -16.95 -14.01 2.85
N PRO A 552 -15.86 -13.34 3.29
CA PRO A 552 -15.80 -12.70 4.60
C PRO A 552 -16.99 -11.79 4.86
N ASN A 553 -17.57 -11.85 6.06
CA ASN A 553 -18.80 -11.11 6.37
C ASN A 553 -18.96 -10.83 7.86
N SER A 554 -19.95 -9.99 8.20
CA SER A 554 -20.41 -9.74 9.56
C SER A 554 -21.45 -10.78 9.98
N TYR A 555 -21.11 -11.61 10.96
CA TYR A 555 -21.95 -12.67 11.50
C TYR A 555 -22.61 -12.21 12.81
N GLN A 556 -23.92 -12.42 12.92
CA GLN A 556 -24.64 -12.12 14.16
C GLN A 556 -24.29 -13.14 15.25
N VAL A 557 -23.86 -12.66 16.41
CA VAL A 557 -23.51 -13.47 17.57
C VAL A 557 -24.65 -13.43 18.59
N LEU A 558 -25.16 -12.25 18.90
CA LEU A 558 -26.25 -12.07 19.86
C LEU A 558 -27.20 -10.96 19.40
N SER A 559 -28.48 -11.11 19.73
CA SER A 559 -29.45 -10.02 19.69
C SER A 559 -30.42 -10.14 20.87
N THR A 560 -30.64 -9.02 21.55
CA THR A 560 -31.51 -8.86 22.72
C THR A 560 -32.57 -7.80 22.43
N LYS A 561 -33.51 -7.62 23.38
CA LYS A 561 -34.54 -6.58 23.26
C LYS A 561 -33.99 -5.20 23.60
N ASP A 562 -33.27 -5.11 24.71
CA ASP A 562 -32.72 -3.89 25.27
C ASP A 562 -31.19 -3.92 25.28
N ILE A 563 -30.57 -2.74 25.36
CA ILE A 563 -29.13 -2.59 25.57
C ILE A 563 -28.80 -3.14 26.96
N GLU A 564 -27.94 -4.14 27.01
CA GLU A 564 -27.52 -4.77 28.27
C GLU A 564 -26.00 -4.97 28.29
N ALA A 565 -25.43 -4.92 29.51
CA ALA A 565 -24.05 -5.33 29.72
C ALA A 565 -23.97 -6.86 29.76
N GLY A 566 -22.99 -7.42 29.07
CA GLY A 566 -22.80 -8.87 28.99
C GLY A 566 -21.34 -9.26 28.83
N ALA A 567 -21.09 -10.56 28.98
CA ALA A 567 -19.81 -11.19 28.71
C ALA A 567 -19.99 -12.28 27.66
N LEU A 568 -19.03 -12.36 26.74
CA LEU A 568 -18.98 -13.31 25.66
C LEU A 568 -17.65 -14.05 25.71
N ASP A 569 -17.71 -15.38 25.86
CA ASP A 569 -16.54 -16.26 25.70
C ASP A 569 -16.60 -16.89 24.30
N VAL A 570 -15.62 -16.62 23.45
CA VAL A 570 -15.56 -17.04 22.05
C VAL A 570 -14.34 -17.90 21.80
N THR A 571 -14.54 -19.10 21.26
CA THR A 571 -13.49 -19.98 20.76
C THR A 571 -13.48 -19.90 19.23
N VAL A 572 -12.39 -19.38 18.68
CA VAL A 572 -12.14 -19.30 17.24
C VAL A 572 -11.36 -20.54 16.81
N GLY A 573 -11.91 -21.31 15.88
CA GLY A 573 -11.26 -22.50 15.33
C GLY A 573 -10.12 -22.17 14.36
N SER A 574 -9.23 -23.14 14.15
CA SER A 574 -8.16 -23.06 13.15
C SER A 574 -8.69 -22.69 11.77
N GLY A 575 -8.00 -21.80 11.06
CA GLY A 575 -8.38 -21.40 9.69
C GLY A 575 -9.41 -20.27 9.60
N VAL A 576 -9.92 -19.79 10.74
CA VAL A 576 -10.77 -18.59 10.82
C VAL A 576 -9.92 -17.37 11.16
N GLN A 577 -10.14 -16.27 10.43
CA GLN A 577 -9.55 -14.97 10.71
C GLN A 577 -10.64 -14.08 11.33
N ALA A 578 -10.34 -13.47 12.47
CA ALA A 578 -11.23 -12.57 13.18
C ALA A 578 -10.75 -11.12 13.08
N PHE A 579 -11.64 -10.21 12.64
CA PHE A 579 -11.28 -8.82 12.34
C PHE A 579 -11.75 -7.86 13.42
N SER A 580 -13.06 -7.86 13.74
CA SER A 580 -13.63 -7.00 14.78
C SER A 580 -14.90 -7.59 15.38
N PHE A 581 -15.29 -7.05 16.55
CA PHE A 581 -16.67 -7.08 17.03
C PHE A 581 -17.34 -5.74 16.77
N THR A 582 -18.56 -5.81 16.23
CA THR A 582 -19.40 -4.64 15.97
C THR A 582 -20.71 -4.76 16.74
N PHE A 583 -21.31 -3.62 17.04
CA PHE A 583 -22.42 -3.52 18.00
C PHE A 583 -23.60 -2.76 17.40
N GLY A 584 -24.78 -3.02 17.95
CA GLY A 584 -26.05 -2.40 17.57
C GLY A 584 -27.06 -2.40 18.70
#